data_AF-A0A1X2GXN8-F1
#
_entry.id   AF-A0A1X2GXN8-F1
#
_cell.length_a   1.000
_cell.length_b   1.000
_cell.length_c   1.000
_cell.angle_alpha   90.00
_cell.angle_beta   90.00
_cell.angle_gamma   90.00
#
_symmetry.space_group_name_H-M   'P 1'
#
loop_
_entity.id
_entity.type
_entity.pdbx_description
1 polymer ?
#
loop_
_entity_poly.entity_id
_entity_poly.type
_entity_poly.pdbx_seq_one_letter_code
_entity_poly.pdbx_strand_id
1 'polypeptide(L)'
;MTDSPTRSPSVQRAITAERQVERLERELEKSAQDPTASPNSPRATVFQLKEQVHDLKLQLRKGNDDYATLQTSSSQKMAEYESKLKKMRDIFSQATKNIDKYRATIQSQGQTISRVNEELASAQQQMIDLNNTAISQKHTKLKTSRATYLGEKEQWEADQRHLQQQVDQLKVDYDQYKKRAHQLLEQRQPQTSDQQVSDLQSQIKRLTMENMLQDLQAKLISMDIVKQQLDDKQKRIEQLEQQTHQDRDHHEKALKTLQAAHDRLLREMTSDDAPMMPATPSPNTQSPVLANRRGVSPDLHTTIPASLSASSSDPSPVPAPNQRELTPQEKEQKEALENIMEYLNDDNARLRQHVDQLQREIASLQQTATPTDAPPTSANHPALADSSATIADKSSYQPPLDVYSSMVHLLTPLVSKPPEDRSVHLEKQVLKLKDLLQDSEEQLAVLRQQEQVLKAEIRKLDGVDKRHNMSNEYLKNVMLKFLTAENKQALLPVLAKVLFLDAQETKQLQKAFV
;
A
#
# COMPACT_ATOMS: atom_id res chain seq x y z
N MET A 1 -65.09 -2.30 54.84
CA MET A 1 -66.32 -1.51 54.65
C MET A 1 -67.34 -2.42 54.00
N THR A 2 -68.35 -2.83 54.76
CA THR A 2 -69.37 -3.82 54.36
C THR A 2 -70.52 -3.08 53.70
N ASP A 3 -70.46 -2.94 52.38
CA ASP A 3 -71.58 -2.41 51.60
C ASP A 3 -72.73 -3.42 51.60
N SER A 4 -73.85 -3.00 52.18
CA SER A 4 -75.11 -3.73 52.10
C SER A 4 -75.68 -3.53 50.70
N PRO A 5 -76.06 -4.60 49.97
CA PRO A 5 -76.58 -4.46 48.62
C PRO A 5 -77.97 -3.81 48.71
N THR A 6 -78.06 -2.55 48.31
CA THR A 6 -79.31 -1.86 48.04
C THR A 6 -80.04 -2.61 46.92
N ARG A 7 -81.03 -3.43 47.30
CA ARG A 7 -81.88 -4.14 46.34
C ARG A 7 -82.56 -3.12 45.43
N SER A 8 -82.50 -3.36 44.13
CA SER A 8 -83.00 -2.42 43.13
C SER A 8 -84.52 -2.19 43.27
N PRO A 9 -85.01 -0.99 42.96
CA PRO A 9 -86.43 -0.62 43.11
C PRO A 9 -87.39 -1.44 42.22
N SER A 10 -86.88 -2.20 41.26
CA SER A 10 -87.66 -3.18 40.49
C SER A 10 -87.91 -4.47 41.29
N VAL A 11 -86.94 -4.93 42.08
CA VAL A 11 -87.10 -6.10 42.97
C VAL A 11 -88.13 -5.81 44.06
N GLN A 12 -88.14 -4.58 44.60
CA GLN A 12 -89.16 -4.18 45.58
C GLN A 12 -90.57 -4.14 44.97
N ARG A 13 -90.71 -3.69 43.71
CA ARG A 13 -92.00 -3.70 43.01
C ARG A 13 -92.50 -5.12 42.71
N ALA A 14 -91.60 -6.04 42.35
CA ALA A 14 -91.94 -7.45 42.16
C ALA A 14 -92.43 -8.09 43.47
N ILE A 15 -91.75 -7.86 44.59
CA ILE A 15 -92.15 -8.38 45.91
C ILE A 15 -93.51 -7.82 46.34
N THR A 16 -93.80 -6.53 46.05
CA THR A 16 -95.12 -5.97 46.37
C THR A 16 -96.23 -6.56 45.51
N ALA A 17 -95.96 -6.85 44.24
CA ALA A 17 -96.91 -7.51 43.36
C ALA A 17 -97.15 -8.98 43.79
N GLU A 18 -96.10 -9.71 44.17
CA GLU A 18 -96.21 -11.08 44.72
C GLU A 18 -97.10 -11.12 45.96
N ARG A 19 -96.86 -10.21 46.91
CA ARG A 19 -97.70 -10.10 48.13
C ARG A 19 -99.14 -9.75 47.82
N GLN A 20 -99.39 -8.99 46.75
CA GLN A 20 -100.74 -8.62 46.34
C GLN A 20 -101.48 -9.82 45.70
N VAL A 21 -100.78 -10.64 44.92
CA VAL A 21 -101.34 -11.90 44.39
C VAL A 21 -101.62 -12.88 45.53
N GLU A 22 -100.69 -13.07 46.46
CA GLU A 22 -100.88 -13.96 47.62
C GLU A 22 -102.07 -13.51 48.50
N ARG A 23 -102.32 -12.20 48.59
CA ARG A 23 -103.47 -11.64 49.31
C ARG A 23 -104.79 -11.94 48.60
N LEU A 24 -104.82 -11.79 47.28
CA LEU A 24 -106.00 -12.10 46.47
C LEU A 24 -106.29 -13.61 46.44
N GLU A 25 -105.26 -14.46 46.42
CA GLU A 25 -105.43 -15.92 46.53
C GLU A 25 -106.04 -16.31 47.88
N ARG A 26 -105.59 -15.71 48.99
CA ARG A 26 -106.23 -15.91 50.31
C ARG A 26 -107.67 -15.41 50.36
N GLU A 27 -108.01 -14.30 49.71
CA GLU A 27 -109.40 -13.80 49.65
C GLU A 27 -110.31 -14.72 48.82
N LEU A 28 -109.78 -15.31 47.76
CA LEU A 28 -110.49 -16.27 46.91
C LEU A 28 -110.72 -17.61 47.64
N GLU A 29 -109.74 -18.04 48.43
CA GLU A 29 -109.83 -19.24 49.29
C GLU A 29 -110.80 -19.02 50.46
N LYS A 30 -110.84 -17.82 51.03
CA LYS A 30 -111.81 -17.41 52.06
C LYS A 30 -113.24 -17.31 51.52
N SER A 31 -113.41 -16.88 50.27
CA SER A 31 -114.70 -16.88 49.57
C SER A 31 -115.19 -18.28 49.18
N ALA A 32 -114.33 -19.30 49.18
CA ALA A 32 -114.68 -20.68 48.88
C ALA A 32 -115.15 -21.49 50.12
N GLN A 33 -114.97 -20.96 51.34
CA GLN A 33 -115.25 -21.67 52.61
C GLN A 33 -116.54 -21.25 53.33
N ASP A 34 -117.32 -20.28 52.83
CA ASP A 34 -118.61 -19.86 53.44
C ASP A 34 -119.81 -20.32 52.56
N PRO A 35 -120.59 -21.35 52.96
CA PRO A 35 -121.66 -21.89 52.14
C PRO A 35 -123.06 -21.39 52.54
N THR A 36 -123.27 -20.09 52.86
CA THR A 36 -124.63 -19.56 53.03
C THR A 36 -124.74 -18.06 52.73
N ALA A 37 -125.17 -17.69 51.51
CA ALA A 37 -126.27 -16.74 51.22
C ALA A 37 -126.20 -16.06 49.82
N SER A 38 -127.38 -15.98 49.19
CA SER A 38 -127.83 -15.10 48.08
C SER A 38 -127.65 -15.54 46.61
N PRO A 39 -128.74 -15.78 45.84
CA PRO A 39 -128.73 -16.30 44.48
C PRO A 39 -128.90 -15.19 43.42
N ASN A 40 -127.95 -14.26 43.32
CA ASN A 40 -127.80 -13.42 42.13
C ASN A 40 -126.32 -13.01 41.93
N SER A 41 -125.71 -13.57 40.88
CA SER A 41 -124.42 -13.18 40.27
C SER A 41 -123.06 -13.43 40.98
N PRO A 42 -122.82 -14.51 41.75
CA PRO A 42 -121.46 -14.87 42.21
C PRO A 42 -120.64 -15.71 41.21
N ARG A 43 -121.26 -16.29 40.17
CA ARG A 43 -120.55 -17.22 39.24
C ARG A 43 -119.76 -16.51 38.14
N ALA A 44 -120.28 -15.39 37.63
CA ALA A 44 -119.62 -14.58 36.59
C ALA A 44 -118.40 -13.82 37.14
N THR A 45 -118.50 -13.32 38.38
CA THR A 45 -117.40 -12.65 39.08
C THR A 45 -116.26 -13.62 39.38
N VAL A 46 -116.55 -14.86 39.80
CA VAL A 46 -115.54 -15.90 40.02
C VAL A 46 -114.82 -16.29 38.72
N PHE A 47 -115.52 -16.30 37.57
CA PHE A 47 -114.90 -16.55 36.27
C PHE A 47 -113.98 -15.39 35.85
N GLN A 48 -114.44 -14.13 35.96
CA GLN A 48 -113.63 -12.94 35.70
C GLN A 48 -112.37 -12.88 36.57
N LEU A 49 -112.49 -13.20 37.87
CA LEU A 49 -111.36 -13.28 38.78
C LEU A 49 -110.35 -14.36 38.36
N LYS A 50 -110.82 -15.54 37.92
CA LYS A 50 -109.93 -16.60 37.42
C LYS A 50 -109.19 -16.21 36.14
N GLU A 51 -109.87 -15.53 35.22
CA GLU A 51 -109.27 -15.03 33.98
C GLU A 51 -108.23 -13.93 34.28
N GLN A 52 -108.55 -12.99 35.18
CA GLN A 52 -107.59 -11.98 35.65
C GLN A 52 -106.37 -12.62 36.32
N VAL A 53 -106.54 -13.65 37.16
CA VAL A 53 -105.43 -14.39 37.76
C VAL A 53 -104.60 -15.11 36.69
N HIS A 54 -105.24 -15.68 35.68
CA HIS A 54 -104.53 -16.32 34.56
C HIS A 54 -103.69 -15.32 33.76
N ASP A 55 -104.25 -14.16 33.42
CA ASP A 55 -103.54 -13.10 32.71
C ASP A 55 -102.39 -12.53 33.54
N LEU A 56 -102.60 -12.32 34.84
CA LEU A 56 -101.54 -11.91 35.77
C LEU A 56 -100.43 -12.97 35.85
N LYS A 57 -100.77 -14.26 35.87
CA LYS A 57 -99.79 -15.36 35.81
C LYS A 57 -99.00 -15.35 34.50
N LEU A 58 -99.67 -15.11 33.37
CA LEU A 58 -99.01 -15.02 32.06
C LEU A 58 -98.06 -13.81 32.00
N GLN A 59 -98.48 -12.67 32.58
CA GLN A 59 -97.69 -11.44 32.64
C GLN A 59 -96.49 -11.58 33.58
N LEU A 60 -96.66 -12.25 34.74
CA LEU A 60 -95.57 -12.63 35.65
C LEU A 60 -94.58 -13.55 34.95
N ARG A 61 -95.07 -14.56 34.23
CA ARG A 61 -94.21 -15.48 33.46
C ARG A 61 -93.40 -14.74 32.40
N LYS A 62 -94.05 -13.89 31.60
CA LYS A 62 -93.37 -13.05 30.60
C LYS A 62 -92.33 -12.13 31.25
N GLY A 63 -92.68 -11.47 32.35
CA GLY A 63 -91.75 -10.62 33.09
C GLY A 63 -90.55 -11.40 33.66
N ASN A 64 -90.76 -12.64 34.08
CA ASN A 64 -89.71 -13.52 34.57
C ASN A 64 -88.79 -13.99 33.43
N ASP A 65 -89.34 -14.29 32.25
CA ASP A 65 -88.57 -14.63 31.05
C ASP A 65 -87.74 -13.42 30.56
N ASP A 66 -88.34 -12.22 30.53
CA ASP A 66 -87.64 -10.97 30.22
C ASP A 66 -86.52 -10.69 31.24
N TYR A 67 -86.78 -10.93 32.53
CA TYR A 67 -85.75 -10.79 33.57
C TYR A 67 -84.61 -11.80 33.37
N ALA A 68 -84.92 -13.07 33.09
CA ALA A 68 -83.94 -14.10 32.84
C ALA A 68 -83.08 -13.80 31.59
N THR A 69 -83.67 -13.29 30.51
CA THR A 69 -82.93 -12.89 29.30
C THR A 69 -82.03 -11.68 29.57
N LEU A 70 -82.52 -10.68 30.31
CA LEU A 70 -81.73 -9.51 30.69
C LEU A 70 -80.56 -9.89 31.62
N GLN A 71 -80.80 -10.78 32.58
CA GLN A 71 -79.78 -11.32 33.48
C GLN A 71 -78.71 -12.11 32.71
N THR A 72 -79.13 -12.93 31.75
CA THR A 72 -78.21 -13.67 30.87
C THR A 72 -77.38 -12.70 30.00
N SER A 73 -78.01 -11.71 29.38
CA SER A 73 -77.33 -10.69 28.55
C SER A 73 -76.33 -9.87 29.37
N SER A 74 -76.70 -9.49 30.59
CA SER A 74 -75.81 -8.77 31.51
C SER A 74 -74.61 -9.63 31.92
N SER A 75 -74.84 -10.90 32.25
CA SER A 75 -73.77 -11.84 32.61
C SER A 75 -72.81 -12.11 31.45
N GLN A 76 -73.34 -12.24 30.23
CA GLN A 76 -72.54 -12.39 29.02
C GLN A 76 -71.67 -11.14 28.75
N LYS A 77 -72.25 -9.93 28.87
CA LYS A 77 -71.48 -8.69 28.74
C LYS A 77 -70.40 -8.56 29.81
N MET A 78 -70.70 -8.94 31.05
CA MET A 78 -69.70 -8.98 32.13
C MET A 78 -68.54 -9.93 31.80
N ALA A 79 -68.84 -11.14 31.32
CA ALA A 79 -67.83 -12.10 30.88
C ALA A 79 -67.00 -11.59 29.69
N GLU A 80 -67.62 -10.90 28.73
CA GLU A 80 -66.92 -10.27 27.62
C GLU A 80 -65.97 -9.14 28.07
N TYR A 81 -66.43 -8.28 29.00
CA TYR A 81 -65.57 -7.23 29.57
C TYR A 81 -64.42 -7.81 30.37
N GLU A 82 -64.66 -8.87 31.15
CA GLU A 82 -63.61 -9.56 31.89
C GLU A 82 -62.59 -10.21 30.94
N SER A 83 -63.04 -10.83 29.85
CA SER A 83 -62.15 -11.37 28.80
C SER A 83 -61.32 -10.27 28.14
N LYS A 84 -61.91 -9.11 27.82
CA LYS A 84 -61.19 -7.95 27.27
C LYS A 84 -60.17 -7.39 28.26
N LEU A 85 -60.52 -7.28 29.54
CA LEU A 85 -59.60 -6.84 30.59
C LEU A 85 -58.43 -7.81 30.75
N LYS A 86 -58.69 -9.13 30.69
CA LYS A 86 -57.64 -10.15 30.70
C LYS A 86 -56.70 -9.98 29.51
N LYS A 87 -57.22 -9.87 28.28
CA LYS A 87 -56.42 -9.61 27.08
C LYS A 87 -55.59 -8.33 27.19
N MET A 88 -56.16 -7.23 27.70
CA MET A 88 -55.42 -5.99 27.91
C MET A 88 -54.31 -6.17 28.95
N ARG A 89 -54.55 -6.88 30.07
CA ARG A 89 -53.51 -7.20 31.05
C ARG A 89 -52.38 -8.04 30.45
N ASP A 90 -52.71 -9.00 29.61
CA ASP A 90 -51.71 -9.84 28.92
C ASP A 90 -50.86 -9.01 27.95
N ILE A 91 -51.49 -8.11 27.17
CA ILE A 91 -50.79 -7.17 26.27
C ILE A 91 -49.87 -6.23 27.07
N PHE A 92 -50.36 -5.65 28.17
CA PHE A 92 -49.53 -4.79 29.02
C PHE A 92 -48.37 -5.57 29.64
N SER A 93 -48.61 -6.79 30.15
CA SER A 93 -47.55 -7.64 30.68
C SER A 93 -46.47 -7.96 29.64
N GLN A 94 -46.88 -8.27 28.40
CA GLN A 94 -45.94 -8.50 27.31
C GLN A 94 -45.18 -7.22 26.91
N ALA A 95 -45.86 -6.07 26.86
CA ALA A 95 -45.23 -4.78 26.60
C ALA A 95 -44.19 -4.43 27.67
N THR A 96 -44.50 -4.64 28.96
CA THR A 96 -43.55 -4.45 30.06
C THR A 96 -42.31 -5.35 29.89
N LYS A 97 -42.50 -6.64 29.60
CA LYS A 97 -41.39 -7.57 29.34
C LYS A 97 -40.52 -7.13 28.17
N ASN A 98 -41.12 -6.62 27.09
CA ASN A 98 -40.37 -6.11 25.95
C ASN A 98 -39.59 -4.84 26.29
N ILE A 99 -40.18 -3.91 27.04
CA ILE A 99 -39.49 -2.70 27.53
C ILE A 99 -38.29 -3.07 28.38
N ASP A 100 -38.41 -4.04 29.28
CA ASP A 100 -37.29 -4.50 30.12
C ASP A 100 -36.17 -5.13 29.30
N LYS A 101 -36.51 -5.90 28.25
CA LYS A 101 -35.51 -6.43 27.30
C LYS A 101 -34.79 -5.31 26.55
N TYR A 102 -35.51 -4.28 26.09
CA TYR A 102 -34.87 -3.13 25.44
C TYR A 102 -33.98 -2.35 26.40
N ARG A 103 -34.39 -2.17 27.66
CA ARG A 103 -33.56 -1.54 28.71
C ARG A 103 -32.27 -2.32 28.94
N ALA A 104 -32.35 -3.64 29.07
CA ALA A 104 -31.17 -4.49 29.22
C ALA A 104 -30.24 -4.40 27.99
N THR A 105 -30.82 -4.36 26.78
CA THR A 105 -30.05 -4.21 25.53
C THR A 105 -29.35 -2.86 25.46
N ILE A 106 -30.04 -1.76 25.80
CA ILE A 106 -29.46 -0.41 25.84
C ILE A 106 -28.33 -0.35 26.86
N GLN A 107 -28.50 -0.97 28.04
CA GLN A 107 -27.46 -1.03 29.06
C GLN A 107 -26.22 -1.81 28.56
N SER A 108 -26.42 -2.96 27.93
CA SER A 108 -25.33 -3.76 27.34
C SER A 108 -24.61 -3.01 26.23
N GLN A 109 -25.34 -2.29 25.37
CA GLN A 109 -24.75 -1.45 24.32
C GLN A 109 -23.99 -0.28 24.93
N GLY A 110 -24.51 0.36 25.98
CA GLY A 110 -23.81 1.42 26.72
C GLY A 110 -22.47 0.96 27.31
N GLN A 111 -22.42 -0.25 27.87
CA GLN A 111 -21.17 -0.86 28.34
C GLN A 111 -20.17 -1.11 27.19
N THR A 112 -20.67 -1.54 26.03
CA THR A 112 -19.83 -1.79 24.85
C THR A 112 -19.24 -0.48 24.32
N ILE A 113 -20.06 0.58 24.23
CA ILE A 113 -19.60 1.92 23.84
C ILE A 113 -18.53 2.43 24.81
N SER A 114 -18.72 2.23 26.13
CA SER A 114 -17.72 2.62 27.13
C SER A 114 -16.37 1.93 26.89
N ARG A 115 -16.38 0.60 26.67
CA ARG A 115 -15.16 -0.16 26.39
C ARG A 115 -14.46 0.30 25.12
N VAL A 116 -15.21 0.49 24.03
CA VAL A 116 -14.65 0.97 22.76
C VAL A 116 -14.05 2.37 22.91
N ASN A 117 -14.68 3.25 23.70
CA ASN A 117 -14.12 4.58 23.97
C ASN A 117 -12.84 4.52 24.80
N GLU A 118 -12.77 3.62 25.80
CA GLU A 118 -11.54 3.39 26.59
C GLU A 118 -10.40 2.84 25.72
N GLU A 119 -10.71 1.87 24.83
CA GLU A 119 -9.75 1.32 23.87
C GLU A 119 -9.26 2.40 22.88
N LEU A 120 -10.17 3.24 22.37
CA LEU A 120 -9.82 4.35 21.48
C LEU A 120 -8.91 5.36 22.17
N ALA A 121 -9.22 5.73 23.42
CA ALA A 121 -8.40 6.64 24.21
C ALA A 121 -7.00 6.05 24.48
N SER A 122 -6.93 4.76 24.80
CA SER A 122 -5.65 4.06 24.99
C SER A 122 -4.81 4.02 23.70
N ALA A 123 -5.44 3.70 22.57
CA ALA A 123 -4.76 3.68 21.26
C ALA A 123 -4.26 5.08 20.86
N GLN A 124 -5.05 6.13 21.10
CA GLN A 124 -4.64 7.51 20.86
C GLN A 124 -3.44 7.90 21.73
N GLN A 125 -3.46 7.55 23.01
CA GLN A 125 -2.32 7.82 23.90
C GLN A 125 -1.06 7.08 23.45
N GLN A 126 -1.19 5.81 23.07
CA GLN A 126 -0.06 5.02 22.56
C GLN A 126 0.52 5.64 21.27
N MET A 127 -0.32 6.14 20.37
CA MET A 127 0.12 6.85 19.17
C MET A 127 0.90 8.12 19.50
N ILE A 128 0.42 8.90 20.47
CA ILE A 128 1.10 10.12 20.95
C ILE A 128 2.48 9.76 21.54
N ASP A 129 2.56 8.72 22.37
CA ASP A 129 3.81 8.29 23.01
C ASP A 129 4.84 7.79 21.98
N LEU A 130 4.40 7.00 21.00
CA LEU A 130 5.24 6.56 19.89
C LEU A 130 5.74 7.73 19.05
N ASN A 131 4.87 8.70 18.74
CA ASN A 131 5.25 9.89 18.00
C ASN A 131 6.28 10.74 18.76
N ASN A 132 6.05 11.00 20.05
CA ASN A 132 6.98 11.73 20.91
C ASN A 132 8.35 11.02 21.01
N THR A 133 8.33 9.69 21.09
CA THR A 133 9.56 8.88 21.11
C THR A 133 10.30 8.99 19.77
N ALA A 134 9.59 8.87 18.65
CA ALA A 134 10.17 8.97 17.32
C ALA A 134 10.76 10.36 17.05
N ILE A 135 10.05 11.43 17.44
CA ILE A 135 10.52 12.82 17.36
C ILE A 135 11.77 13.00 18.22
N SER A 136 11.77 12.50 19.45
CA SER A 136 12.93 12.60 20.35
C SER A 136 14.15 11.89 19.77
N GLN A 137 13.98 10.67 19.25
CA GLN A 137 15.06 9.93 18.60
C GLN A 137 15.62 10.66 17.37
N LYS A 138 14.74 11.18 16.50
CA LYS A 138 15.17 11.98 15.34
C LYS A 138 15.94 13.22 15.78
N HIS A 139 15.48 13.91 16.81
CA HIS A 139 16.15 15.10 17.33
C HIS A 139 17.53 14.77 17.91
N THR A 140 17.66 13.68 18.67
CA THR A 140 18.96 13.21 19.18
C THR A 140 19.92 12.86 18.03
N LYS A 141 19.47 12.12 17.01
CA LYS A 141 20.29 11.76 15.84
C LYS A 141 20.75 13.00 15.07
N LEU A 142 19.85 13.96 14.86
CA LEU A 142 20.18 15.23 14.21
C LEU A 142 21.21 16.02 15.03
N LYS A 143 21.05 16.06 16.36
CA LYS A 143 21.97 16.75 17.27
C LYS A 143 23.35 16.11 17.26
N THR A 144 23.44 14.77 17.28
CA THR A 144 24.73 14.06 17.20
C THR A 144 25.39 14.26 15.85
N SER A 145 24.64 14.17 14.75
CA SER A 145 25.18 14.41 13.40
C SER A 145 25.65 15.86 13.21
N ARG A 146 24.93 16.84 13.76
CA ARG A 146 25.38 18.23 13.78
C ARG A 146 26.69 18.40 14.55
N ALA A 147 26.84 17.72 15.69
CA ALA A 147 28.06 17.79 16.49
C ALA A 147 29.26 17.17 15.74
N THR A 148 29.08 16.06 15.02
CA THR A 148 30.15 15.45 14.21
C THR A 148 30.58 16.36 13.07
N TYR A 149 29.63 16.91 12.31
CA TYR A 149 29.97 17.83 11.21
C TYR A 149 30.63 19.13 11.69
N LEU A 150 30.26 19.63 12.88
CA LEU A 150 30.96 20.77 13.48
C LEU A 150 32.40 20.42 13.85
N GLY A 151 32.64 19.24 14.43
CA GLY A 151 34.00 18.78 14.71
C GLY A 151 34.85 18.59 13.45
N GLU A 152 34.28 17.98 12.41
CA GLU A 152 34.96 17.84 11.11
C GLU A 152 35.27 19.22 10.49
N LYS A 153 34.34 20.17 10.55
CA LYS A 153 34.57 21.54 10.08
C LYS A 153 35.73 22.21 10.82
N GLU A 154 35.76 22.11 12.15
CA GLU A 154 36.85 22.68 12.96
C GLU A 154 38.21 22.06 12.61
N GLN A 155 38.23 20.76 12.30
CA GLN A 155 39.42 20.06 11.82
C GLN A 155 39.88 20.58 10.46
N TRP A 156 38.97 20.68 9.47
CA TRP A 156 39.32 21.24 8.15
C TRP A 156 39.83 22.69 8.24
N GLU A 157 39.27 23.50 9.13
CA GLU A 157 39.74 24.87 9.38
C GLU A 157 41.14 24.90 10.04
N ALA A 158 41.49 23.90 10.85
CA ALA A 158 42.83 23.77 11.41
C ALA A 158 43.84 23.35 10.34
N ASP A 159 43.49 22.37 9.50
CA ASP A 159 44.35 21.91 8.38
C ASP A 159 44.58 23.02 7.36
N GLN A 160 43.55 23.80 7.04
CA GLN A 160 43.66 24.96 6.16
C GLN A 160 44.64 26.00 6.73
N ARG A 161 44.56 26.28 8.04
CA ARG A 161 45.50 27.19 8.72
C ARG A 161 46.94 26.66 8.66
N HIS A 162 47.13 25.36 8.86
CA HIS A 162 48.45 24.74 8.80
C HIS A 162 49.04 24.75 7.38
N LEU A 163 48.26 24.38 6.35
CA LEU A 163 48.68 24.48 4.95
C LEU A 163 49.04 25.91 4.56
N GLN A 164 48.26 26.89 5.01
CA GLN A 164 48.55 28.30 4.77
C GLN A 164 49.91 28.70 5.36
N GLN A 165 50.21 28.27 6.60
CA GLN A 165 51.52 28.51 7.22
C GLN A 165 52.67 27.85 6.42
N GLN A 166 52.47 26.63 5.91
CA GLN A 166 53.48 25.97 5.07
C GLN A 166 53.72 26.71 3.76
N VAL A 167 52.66 27.17 3.10
CA VAL A 167 52.77 27.97 1.87
C VAL A 167 53.54 29.26 2.14
N ASP A 168 53.26 29.94 3.24
CA ASP A 168 53.94 31.19 3.58
C ASP A 168 55.40 30.97 3.95
N GLN A 169 55.73 29.86 4.63
CA GLN A 169 57.12 29.45 4.87
C GLN A 169 57.86 29.15 3.55
N LEU A 170 57.23 28.41 2.63
CA LEU A 170 57.84 28.03 1.35
C LEU A 170 58.09 29.25 0.45
N LYS A 171 57.23 30.27 0.50
CA LYS A 171 57.47 31.56 -0.15
C LYS A 171 58.71 32.25 0.40
N VAL A 172 58.88 32.29 1.72
CA VAL A 172 60.06 32.87 2.36
C VAL A 172 61.33 32.12 1.95
N ASP A 173 61.29 30.78 1.98
CA ASP A 173 62.43 29.95 1.60
C ASP A 173 62.80 30.12 0.11
N TYR A 174 61.79 30.21 -0.76
CA TYR A 174 61.99 30.47 -2.19
C TYR A 174 62.61 31.85 -2.43
N ASP A 175 62.15 32.89 -1.74
CA ASP A 175 62.74 34.23 -1.84
C ASP A 175 64.19 34.26 -1.35
N GLN A 176 64.50 33.53 -0.28
CA GLN A 176 65.88 33.37 0.19
C GLN A 176 66.74 32.63 -0.84
N TYR A 177 66.24 31.53 -1.40
CA TYR A 177 66.94 30.78 -2.45
C TYR A 177 67.21 31.67 -3.67
N LYS A 178 66.20 32.42 -4.13
CA LYS A 178 66.31 33.36 -5.24
C LYS A 178 67.41 34.41 -4.98
N LYS A 179 67.48 34.97 -3.77
CA LYS A 179 68.54 35.90 -3.36
C LYS A 179 69.93 35.24 -3.42
N ARG A 180 70.08 34.02 -2.89
CA ARG A 180 71.36 33.28 -2.92
C ARG A 180 71.81 32.93 -4.34
N ALA A 181 70.88 32.48 -5.19
CA ALA A 181 71.15 32.14 -6.59
C ALA A 181 71.61 33.39 -7.37
N HIS A 182 70.95 34.54 -7.19
CA HIS A 182 71.38 35.79 -7.80
C HIS A 182 72.80 36.20 -7.36
N GLN A 183 73.12 36.11 -6.07
CA GLN A 183 74.47 36.41 -5.57
C GLN A 183 75.55 35.51 -6.19
N LEU A 184 75.30 34.21 -6.32
CA LEU A 184 76.24 33.28 -6.96
C LEU A 184 76.43 33.57 -8.45
N LEU A 185 75.37 34.00 -9.14
CA LEU A 185 75.41 34.32 -10.56
C LEU A 185 76.19 35.61 -10.82
N GLU A 186 76.05 36.60 -9.94
CA GLU A 186 76.85 37.83 -9.94
C GLU A 186 78.35 37.54 -9.69
N GLN A 187 78.67 36.56 -8.83
CA GLN A 187 80.05 36.12 -8.59
C GLN A 187 80.69 35.34 -9.76
N ARG A 188 79.92 34.88 -10.77
CA ARG A 188 80.39 33.95 -11.83
C ARG A 188 80.58 34.51 -13.24
N GLN A 189 80.39 35.80 -13.50
CA GLN A 189 80.68 36.42 -14.81
C GLN A 189 82.15 36.90 -14.93
N PRO A 190 82.80 36.82 -16.11
CA PRO A 190 83.31 35.59 -16.71
C PRO A 190 84.85 35.62 -16.88
N GLN A 191 85.54 34.56 -16.43
CA GLN A 191 86.93 34.29 -16.85
C GLN A 191 87.18 32.84 -17.34
N THR A 192 86.16 31.99 -17.49
CA THR A 192 86.37 30.54 -17.76
C THR A 192 85.41 29.90 -18.76
N SER A 193 84.73 30.68 -19.62
CA SER A 193 83.58 30.18 -20.40
C SER A 193 83.92 29.20 -21.53
N ASP A 194 84.98 29.41 -22.31
CA ASP A 194 85.08 28.68 -23.58
C ASP A 194 85.60 27.24 -23.45
N GLN A 195 86.48 26.99 -22.48
CA GLN A 195 87.01 25.64 -22.24
C GLN A 195 85.94 24.72 -21.64
N GLN A 196 85.15 25.21 -20.69
CA GLN A 196 84.08 24.44 -20.05
C GLN A 196 82.91 24.17 -21.00
N VAL A 197 82.60 25.10 -21.91
CA VAL A 197 81.56 24.88 -22.93
C VAL A 197 81.97 23.80 -23.92
N SER A 198 83.25 23.74 -24.29
CA SER A 198 83.81 22.68 -25.15
C SER A 198 83.72 21.30 -24.46
N ASP A 199 84.13 21.23 -23.20
CA ASP A 199 84.09 19.98 -22.43
C ASP A 199 82.66 19.49 -22.22
N LEU A 200 81.72 20.37 -21.88
CA LEU A 200 80.30 20.03 -21.74
C LEU A 200 79.66 19.60 -23.06
N GLN A 201 80.03 20.21 -24.20
CA GLN A 201 79.57 19.74 -25.51
C GLN A 201 80.07 18.33 -25.82
N SER A 202 81.32 18.02 -25.46
CA SER A 202 81.87 16.68 -25.65
C SER A 202 81.17 15.64 -24.77
N GLN A 203 80.79 16.03 -23.55
CA GLN A 203 80.07 15.18 -22.61
C GLN A 203 78.62 14.93 -23.05
N ILE A 204 77.93 15.97 -23.53
CA ILE A 204 76.56 15.84 -24.09
C ILE A 204 76.57 14.87 -25.28
N LYS A 205 77.53 15.00 -26.20
CA LYS A 205 77.63 14.06 -27.34
C LYS A 205 77.79 12.61 -26.89
N ARG A 206 78.59 12.38 -25.84
CA ARG A 206 78.80 11.04 -25.26
C ARG A 206 77.52 10.48 -24.64
N LEU A 207 76.84 11.27 -23.81
CA LEU A 207 75.59 10.88 -23.16
C LEU A 207 74.46 10.66 -24.16
N THR A 208 74.38 11.45 -25.23
CA THR A 208 73.38 11.24 -26.29
C THR A 208 73.61 9.90 -27.01
N MET A 209 74.87 9.54 -27.28
CA MET A 209 75.19 8.24 -27.88
C MET A 209 74.86 7.08 -26.94
N GLU A 210 75.15 7.24 -25.65
CA GLU A 210 74.83 6.25 -24.62
C GLU A 210 73.31 6.05 -24.45
N ASN A 211 72.53 7.14 -24.45
CA ASN A 211 71.07 7.06 -24.43
C ASN A 211 70.49 6.36 -25.65
N MET A 212 71.03 6.60 -26.86
CA MET A 212 70.60 5.87 -28.05
C MET A 212 70.89 4.36 -27.95
N LEU A 213 72.03 3.99 -27.35
CA LEU A 213 72.39 2.60 -27.10
C LEU A 213 71.45 1.94 -26.08
N GLN A 214 71.13 2.64 -24.99
CA GLN A 214 70.18 2.15 -23.98
C GLN A 214 68.77 2.01 -24.55
N ASP A 215 68.31 2.94 -25.40
CA ASP A 215 67.00 2.87 -26.05
C ASP A 215 66.92 1.69 -27.04
N LEU A 216 67.99 1.43 -27.79
CA LEU A 216 68.12 0.23 -28.63
C LEU A 216 68.06 -1.06 -27.79
N GLN A 217 68.75 -1.09 -26.65
CA GLN A 217 68.73 -2.24 -25.74
C GLN A 217 67.34 -2.47 -25.13
N ALA A 218 66.66 -1.41 -24.70
CA ALA A 218 65.31 -1.48 -24.17
C ALA A 218 64.30 -1.99 -25.22
N LYS A 219 64.45 -1.56 -26.47
CA LYS A 219 63.66 -2.07 -27.61
C LYS A 219 63.92 -3.54 -27.91
N LEU A 220 65.16 -4.01 -27.75
CA LEU A 220 65.48 -5.43 -27.91
C LEU A 220 64.78 -6.28 -26.83
N ILE A 221 64.83 -5.83 -25.57
CA ILE A 221 64.18 -6.51 -24.44
C ILE A 221 62.66 -6.50 -24.61
N SER A 222 62.06 -5.37 -25.01
CA SER A 222 60.61 -5.31 -25.22
C SER A 222 60.16 -6.22 -26.36
N MET A 223 60.96 -6.33 -27.43
CA MET A 223 60.71 -7.26 -28.53
C MET A 223 60.74 -8.72 -28.08
N ASP A 224 61.68 -9.10 -27.21
CA ASP A 224 61.74 -10.45 -26.64
C ASP A 224 60.53 -10.76 -25.75
N ILE A 225 60.05 -9.80 -24.95
CA ILE A 225 58.83 -9.95 -24.14
C ILE A 225 57.61 -10.17 -25.03
N VAL A 226 57.47 -9.38 -26.10
CA VAL A 226 56.34 -9.53 -27.05
C VAL A 226 56.41 -10.89 -27.74
N LYS A 227 57.61 -11.36 -28.11
CA LYS A 227 57.80 -12.68 -28.70
C LYS A 227 57.39 -13.80 -27.73
N GLN A 228 57.78 -13.70 -26.46
CA GLN A 228 57.37 -14.66 -25.43
C GLN A 228 55.84 -14.67 -25.23
N GLN A 229 55.20 -13.50 -25.19
CA GLN A 229 53.73 -13.41 -25.11
C GLN A 229 53.03 -14.02 -26.33
N LEU A 230 53.63 -13.89 -27.52
CA LEU A 230 53.09 -14.51 -28.74
C LEU A 230 53.18 -16.04 -28.66
N ASP A 231 54.32 -16.58 -28.20
CA ASP A 231 54.52 -18.02 -28.03
C ASP A 231 53.55 -18.59 -26.98
N ASP A 232 53.31 -17.88 -25.87
CA ASP A 232 52.36 -18.29 -24.83
C ASP A 232 50.91 -18.27 -25.34
N LYS A 233 50.55 -17.25 -26.13
CA LYS A 233 49.23 -17.20 -26.79
C LYS A 233 49.05 -18.32 -27.81
N GLN A 234 50.09 -18.67 -28.57
CA GLN A 234 50.05 -19.81 -29.49
C GLN A 234 49.81 -21.12 -28.75
N LYS A 235 50.54 -21.38 -27.65
CA LYS A 235 50.30 -22.56 -26.80
C LYS A 235 48.88 -22.60 -26.24
N ARG A 236 48.33 -21.45 -25.86
CA ARG A 236 46.94 -21.38 -25.35
C ARG A 236 45.92 -21.70 -26.44
N ILE A 237 46.16 -21.26 -27.67
CA ILE A 237 45.33 -21.62 -28.83
C ILE A 237 45.38 -23.14 -29.07
N GLU A 238 46.58 -23.73 -29.09
CA GLU A 238 46.75 -25.19 -29.25
C GLU A 238 46.00 -25.99 -28.16
N GLN A 239 46.05 -25.53 -26.90
CA GLN A 239 45.29 -26.15 -25.81
C GLN A 239 43.76 -26.09 -26.02
N LEU A 240 43.25 -24.93 -26.46
CA LEU A 240 41.83 -24.76 -26.75
C LEU A 240 41.39 -25.60 -27.95
N GLU A 241 42.23 -25.71 -28.98
CA GLU A 241 41.98 -26.61 -30.12
C GLU A 241 41.93 -28.07 -29.67
N GLN A 242 42.85 -28.50 -28.81
CA GLN A 242 42.84 -29.85 -28.24
C GLN A 242 41.57 -30.11 -27.40
N GLN A 243 41.16 -29.14 -26.58
CA GLN A 243 39.93 -29.25 -25.78
C GLN A 243 38.69 -29.35 -26.66
N THR A 244 38.56 -28.50 -27.68
CA THR A 244 37.42 -28.57 -28.62
C THR A 244 37.40 -29.87 -29.42
N HIS A 245 38.56 -30.49 -29.67
CA HIS A 245 38.65 -31.80 -30.28
C HIS A 245 38.13 -32.90 -29.33
N GLN A 246 38.52 -32.86 -28.05
CA GLN A 246 38.00 -33.77 -27.02
C GLN A 246 36.48 -33.62 -26.87
N ASP A 247 35.97 -32.39 -26.80
CA ASP A 247 34.53 -32.13 -26.70
C ASP A 247 33.78 -32.64 -27.93
N ARG A 248 34.36 -32.51 -29.13
CA ARG A 248 33.82 -33.11 -30.35
C ARG A 248 33.79 -34.64 -30.27
N ASP A 249 34.86 -35.28 -29.81
CA ASP A 249 34.91 -36.73 -29.65
C ASP A 249 33.90 -37.22 -28.60
N HIS A 250 33.72 -36.47 -27.51
CA HIS A 250 32.71 -36.74 -26.50
C HIS A 250 31.30 -36.60 -27.06
N HIS A 251 31.02 -35.53 -27.81
CA HIS A 251 29.74 -35.35 -28.49
C HIS A 251 29.49 -36.45 -29.53
N GLU A 252 30.50 -36.85 -30.30
CA GLU A 252 30.35 -37.94 -31.27
C GLU A 252 30.06 -39.28 -30.58
N LYS A 253 30.75 -39.58 -29.47
CA LYS A 253 30.44 -40.76 -28.64
C LYS A 253 29.03 -40.70 -28.08
N ALA A 254 28.60 -39.54 -27.57
CA ALA A 254 27.25 -39.33 -27.05
C ALA A 254 26.18 -39.54 -28.15
N LEU A 255 26.42 -39.00 -29.34
CA LEU A 255 25.55 -39.20 -30.50
C LEU A 255 25.49 -40.68 -30.91
N LYS A 256 26.62 -41.38 -30.94
CA LYS A 256 26.65 -42.84 -31.22
C LYS A 256 25.88 -43.64 -30.17
N THR A 257 25.98 -43.29 -28.88
CA THR A 257 25.19 -43.95 -27.83
C THR A 257 23.70 -43.64 -27.96
N LEU A 258 23.35 -42.40 -28.31
CA LEU A 258 21.96 -42.00 -28.55
C LEU A 258 21.38 -42.73 -29.77
N GLN A 259 22.16 -42.84 -30.83
CA GLN A 259 21.81 -43.58 -32.05
C GLN A 259 21.66 -45.07 -31.77
N ALA A 260 22.57 -45.68 -31.01
CA ALA A 260 22.45 -47.08 -30.60
C ALA A 260 21.21 -47.33 -29.71
N ALA A 261 20.85 -46.38 -28.83
CA ALA A 261 19.64 -46.45 -28.03
C ALA A 261 18.37 -46.30 -28.90
N HIS A 262 18.39 -45.37 -29.86
CA HIS A 262 17.31 -45.19 -30.83
C HIS A 262 17.12 -46.43 -31.72
N ASP A 263 18.20 -47.04 -32.21
CA ASP A 263 18.15 -48.27 -33.01
C ASP A 263 17.66 -49.48 -32.18
N ARG A 264 17.96 -49.49 -30.87
CA ARG A 264 17.42 -50.48 -29.94
C ARG A 264 15.91 -50.29 -29.73
N LEU A 265 15.45 -49.05 -29.58
CA LEU A 265 14.02 -48.70 -29.49
C LEU A 265 13.29 -49.06 -30.79
N LEU A 266 13.88 -48.77 -31.95
CA LEU A 266 13.33 -49.16 -33.25
C LEU A 266 13.23 -50.68 -33.40
N ARG A 267 14.20 -51.46 -32.90
CA ARG A 267 14.09 -52.93 -32.86
C ARG A 267 13.00 -53.43 -31.93
N GLU A 268 12.78 -52.77 -30.79
CA GLU A 268 11.65 -53.05 -29.89
C GLU A 268 10.30 -52.71 -30.52
N MET A 269 10.24 -51.66 -31.35
CA MET A 269 9.01 -51.29 -32.07
C MET A 269 8.77 -52.08 -33.36
N THR A 270 9.75 -52.86 -33.86
CA THR A 270 9.65 -53.62 -35.12
C THR A 270 9.60 -55.13 -34.92
N SER A 271 9.42 -55.62 -33.68
CA SER A 271 9.28 -57.05 -33.37
C SER A 271 7.83 -57.57 -33.26
N ASP A 272 6.83 -56.81 -33.71
CA ASP A 272 5.46 -57.31 -33.92
C ASP A 272 5.08 -57.22 -35.42
N ASP A 273 4.86 -58.40 -36.03
CA ASP A 273 4.15 -58.76 -37.26
C ASP A 273 4.22 -57.91 -38.57
N ALA A 274 5.01 -58.45 -39.52
CA ALA A 274 4.90 -58.64 -41.00
C ALA A 274 3.68 -58.08 -41.84
N PRO A 275 3.64 -58.26 -43.19
CA PRO A 275 4.55 -57.88 -44.30
C PRO A 275 3.81 -57.20 -45.51
N MET A 276 4.53 -56.65 -46.51
CA MET A 276 4.27 -56.67 -48.00
C MET A 276 4.81 -55.42 -48.78
N MET A 277 5.85 -55.64 -49.61
CA MET A 277 6.05 -55.33 -51.07
C MET A 277 5.45 -54.04 -51.74
N PRO A 278 5.91 -53.62 -52.95
CA PRO A 278 7.28 -53.52 -53.53
C PRO A 278 7.54 -52.25 -54.42
N ALA A 279 8.76 -52.16 -55.00
CA ALA A 279 9.16 -51.55 -56.31
C ALA A 279 9.31 -50.00 -56.44
N THR A 280 10.53 -49.40 -56.39
CA THR A 280 11.54 -49.06 -57.49
C THR A 280 11.13 -47.93 -58.47
N PRO A 281 12.02 -47.26 -59.26
CA PRO A 281 13.51 -47.11 -59.29
C PRO A 281 14.02 -45.63 -59.42
N SER A 282 15.20 -45.23 -58.90
CA SER A 282 16.53 -45.01 -59.58
C SER A 282 16.63 -43.79 -60.56
N PRO A 283 17.82 -43.29 -61.01
CA PRO A 283 19.19 -43.18 -60.45
C PRO A 283 19.90 -41.81 -60.73
N ASN A 284 21.22 -41.75 -60.44
CA ASN A 284 22.28 -40.97 -61.13
C ASN A 284 22.43 -39.47 -60.74
N THR A 285 23.62 -38.88 -60.52
CA THR A 285 24.98 -39.20 -61.00
C THR A 285 26.03 -38.35 -60.25
N GLN A 286 27.21 -38.94 -59.99
CA GLN A 286 28.57 -38.36 -60.13
C GLN A 286 29.09 -37.23 -59.21
N SER A 287 30.13 -37.57 -58.43
CA SER A 287 31.34 -36.75 -58.15
C SER A 287 32.16 -36.53 -59.44
N PRO A 288 33.34 -35.84 -59.51
CA PRO A 288 34.24 -35.31 -58.45
C PRO A 288 34.96 -33.97 -58.82
N VAL A 289 36.02 -33.63 -58.05
CA VAL A 289 37.27 -32.92 -58.42
C VAL A 289 37.48 -31.47 -57.93
N LEU A 290 38.54 -31.36 -57.10
CA LEU A 290 39.54 -30.31 -56.89
C LEU A 290 39.54 -29.10 -57.85
N ALA A 291 39.68 -27.89 -57.28
CA ALA A 291 40.92 -27.10 -57.33
C ALA A 291 40.69 -25.58 -57.16
N ASN A 292 41.56 -25.01 -56.32
CA ASN A 292 42.25 -23.73 -56.48
C ASN A 292 41.56 -22.37 -56.25
N ARG A 293 42.35 -21.57 -55.50
CA ARG A 293 42.71 -20.15 -55.65
C ARG A 293 41.95 -19.09 -54.83
N ARG A 294 42.74 -18.57 -53.87
CA ARG A 294 43.10 -17.16 -53.64
C ARG A 294 41.95 -16.13 -53.64
N GLY A 295 41.80 -15.52 -52.46
CA GLY A 295 42.30 -14.17 -52.28
C GLY A 295 41.27 -13.08 -52.00
N VAL A 296 41.60 -12.31 -50.95
CA VAL A 296 41.39 -10.87 -50.79
C VAL A 296 39.99 -10.40 -50.33
N SER A 297 40.00 -9.91 -49.08
CA SER A 297 39.22 -8.82 -48.44
C SER A 297 37.68 -8.79 -48.58
N PRO A 298 37.01 -8.16 -47.60
CA PRO A 298 36.47 -6.84 -47.94
C PRO A 298 36.45 -5.83 -46.77
N ASP A 299 36.68 -4.58 -47.16
CA ASP A 299 36.28 -3.37 -46.44
C ASP A 299 34.82 -3.01 -46.79
N LEU A 300 34.11 -2.54 -45.76
CA LEU A 300 33.15 -1.42 -45.71
C LEU A 300 32.16 -1.14 -46.88
N HIS A 301 30.86 -1.21 -46.54
CA HIS A 301 29.87 -0.10 -46.52
C HIS A 301 28.44 -0.66 -46.68
N THR A 302 27.57 -0.48 -45.67
CA THR A 302 26.53 0.57 -45.63
C THR A 302 25.49 0.49 -46.75
N THR A 303 24.30 -0.06 -46.49
CA THR A 303 23.00 0.63 -46.71
C THR A 303 21.81 -0.16 -46.12
N ILE A 304 21.00 0.55 -45.31
CA ILE A 304 19.59 0.31 -44.94
C ILE A 304 18.75 0.69 -46.22
N PRO A 305 17.47 0.29 -46.51
CA PRO A 305 16.36 0.18 -45.55
C PRO A 305 15.14 -0.77 -45.83
N ALA A 306 14.32 -0.89 -44.76
CA ALA A 306 12.85 -0.91 -44.68
C ALA A 306 11.98 -1.96 -45.40
N SER A 307 11.09 -2.63 -44.64
CA SER A 307 9.60 -2.52 -44.66
C SER A 307 8.94 -3.79 -44.06
N LEU A 308 8.10 -3.65 -43.00
CA LEU A 308 6.61 -3.83 -42.98
C LEU A 308 6.17 -5.30 -43.21
N SER A 309 5.20 -5.94 -42.55
CA SER A 309 4.21 -5.66 -41.49
C SER A 309 3.23 -6.85 -41.46
N ALA A 310 2.51 -7.05 -40.34
CA ALA A 310 1.21 -7.76 -40.21
C ALA A 310 1.26 -9.32 -40.28
N SER A 311 0.41 -10.13 -39.65
CA SER A 311 -0.70 -10.01 -38.68
C SER A 311 -1.32 -11.42 -38.52
N SER A 312 -1.99 -11.66 -37.39
CA SER A 312 -3.18 -12.53 -37.17
C SER A 312 -3.05 -13.98 -36.61
N SER A 313 -3.74 -14.13 -35.46
CA SER A 313 -4.74 -15.15 -35.03
C SER A 313 -4.32 -16.57 -34.59
N ASP A 314 -4.21 -16.76 -33.26
CA ASP A 314 -5.16 -17.44 -32.32
C ASP A 314 -5.97 -18.70 -32.79
N PRO A 315 -6.53 -19.55 -31.90
CA PRO A 315 -5.90 -20.50 -30.94
C PRO A 315 -6.48 -21.93 -31.05
N SER A 316 -5.81 -22.95 -30.46
CA SER A 316 -6.45 -24.22 -30.06
C SER A 316 -5.61 -25.09 -29.10
N PRO A 317 -6.24 -26.04 -28.36
CA PRO A 317 -5.94 -26.31 -26.96
C PRO A 317 -4.92 -27.42 -26.73
N VAL A 318 -4.13 -27.26 -25.66
CA VAL A 318 -3.05 -28.17 -25.24
C VAL A 318 -3.61 -29.31 -24.36
N PRO A 319 -3.27 -30.58 -24.63
CA PRO A 319 -3.55 -31.70 -23.72
C PRO A 319 -2.50 -31.79 -22.60
N ALA A 320 -2.94 -32.26 -21.42
CA ALA A 320 -2.16 -32.35 -20.19
C ALA A 320 -0.83 -33.12 -20.35
N PRO A 321 0.28 -32.69 -19.70
CA PRO A 321 1.59 -33.28 -19.90
C PRO A 321 1.80 -34.53 -19.03
N ASN A 322 2.13 -35.64 -19.67
CA ASN A 322 2.69 -36.84 -19.05
C ASN A 322 4.15 -36.61 -18.63
N GLN A 323 4.50 -37.15 -17.46
CA GLN A 323 5.79 -37.01 -16.81
C GLN A 323 6.89 -37.71 -17.62
N ARG A 324 7.69 -36.91 -18.33
CA ARG A 324 8.94 -37.35 -18.95
C ARG A 324 10.03 -37.28 -17.88
N GLU A 325 10.68 -38.39 -17.58
CA GLU A 325 11.83 -38.41 -16.67
C GLU A 325 12.97 -37.56 -17.24
N LEU A 326 13.30 -36.47 -16.55
CA LEU A 326 14.34 -35.53 -16.97
C LEU A 326 15.72 -36.19 -16.86
N THR A 327 16.55 -35.97 -17.87
CA THR A 327 17.94 -36.42 -17.88
C THR A 327 18.73 -35.77 -16.72
N PRO A 328 19.82 -36.40 -16.21
CA PRO A 328 20.60 -35.84 -15.10
C PRO A 328 21.11 -34.41 -15.37
N GLN A 329 21.44 -34.10 -16.63
CA GLN A 329 21.86 -32.76 -17.05
C GLN A 329 20.70 -31.74 -17.01
N GLU A 330 19.49 -32.14 -17.41
CA GLU A 330 18.30 -31.29 -17.26
C GLU A 330 17.91 -31.10 -15.79
N LYS A 331 18.18 -32.09 -14.93
CA LYS A 331 17.98 -31.96 -13.48
C LYS A 331 18.94 -30.92 -12.87
N GLU A 332 20.21 -30.95 -13.24
CA GLU A 332 21.20 -29.96 -12.80
C GLU A 332 20.91 -28.56 -13.36
N GLN A 333 20.50 -28.46 -14.63
CA GLN A 333 20.04 -27.18 -15.20
C GLN A 333 18.78 -26.66 -14.50
N LYS A 334 17.84 -27.53 -14.15
CA LYS A 334 16.64 -27.16 -13.40
C LYS A 334 16.97 -26.68 -12.01
N GLU A 335 17.89 -27.34 -11.30
CA GLU A 335 18.36 -26.93 -9.98
C GLU A 335 19.14 -25.60 -10.01
N ALA A 336 19.98 -25.40 -11.03
CA ALA A 336 20.65 -24.11 -11.25
C ALA A 336 19.64 -22.99 -11.56
N LEU A 337 18.61 -23.27 -12.36
CA LEU A 337 17.55 -22.32 -12.65
C LEU A 337 16.69 -22.02 -11.41
N GLU A 338 16.43 -23.03 -10.57
CA GLU A 338 15.71 -22.91 -9.31
C GLU A 338 16.49 -22.05 -8.30
N ASN A 339 17.81 -22.26 -8.18
CA ASN A 339 18.70 -21.41 -7.38
C ASN A 339 18.75 -19.95 -7.89
N ILE A 340 18.77 -19.74 -9.22
CA ILE A 340 18.72 -18.38 -9.80
C ILE A 340 17.36 -17.74 -9.52
N MET A 341 16.26 -18.49 -9.64
CA MET A 341 14.93 -17.99 -9.31
C MET A 341 14.81 -17.65 -7.83
N GLU A 342 15.33 -18.48 -6.92
CA GLU A 342 15.33 -18.21 -5.48
C GLU A 342 16.13 -16.94 -5.16
N TYR A 343 17.33 -16.79 -5.73
CA TYR A 343 18.13 -15.56 -5.59
C TYR A 343 17.40 -14.31 -6.11
N LEU A 344 16.77 -14.40 -7.29
CA LEU A 344 15.99 -13.29 -7.85
C LEU A 344 14.73 -13.00 -7.03
N ASN A 345 14.13 -14.00 -6.38
CA ASN A 345 12.95 -13.83 -5.54
C ASN A 345 13.34 -13.16 -4.20
N ASP A 346 14.47 -13.56 -3.62
CA ASP A 346 15.05 -12.91 -2.44
C ASP A 346 15.46 -11.46 -2.71
N ASP A 347 16.07 -11.19 -3.86
CA ASP A 347 16.45 -9.83 -4.25
C ASP A 347 15.21 -8.96 -4.52
N ASN A 348 14.18 -9.52 -5.17
CA ASN A 348 12.88 -8.85 -5.31
C ASN A 348 12.19 -8.61 -3.95
N ALA A 349 12.32 -9.52 -2.99
CA ALA A 349 11.78 -9.33 -1.64
C ALA A 349 12.50 -8.19 -0.92
N ARG A 350 13.83 -8.10 -1.05
CA ARG A 350 14.63 -6.98 -0.51
C ARG A 350 14.28 -5.65 -1.16
N LEU A 351 14.12 -5.62 -2.48
CA LEU A 351 13.68 -4.44 -3.23
C LEU A 351 12.29 -3.98 -2.79
N ARG A 352 11.33 -4.91 -2.62
CA ARG A 352 9.99 -4.58 -2.08
C ARG A 352 10.07 -4.01 -0.67
N GLN A 353 10.88 -4.60 0.21
CA GLN A 353 11.08 -4.10 1.57
C GLN A 353 11.69 -2.69 1.57
N HIS A 354 12.62 -2.40 0.66
CA HIS A 354 13.23 -1.09 0.49
C HIS A 354 12.23 -0.06 -0.06
N VAL A 355 11.42 -0.44 -1.06
CA VAL A 355 10.33 0.40 -1.57
C VAL A 355 9.33 0.71 -0.46
N ASP A 356 8.91 -0.27 0.34
CA ASP A 356 8.01 -0.06 1.48
C ASP A 356 8.62 0.84 2.57
N GLN A 357 9.95 0.80 2.74
CA GLN A 357 10.66 1.67 3.66
C GLN A 357 10.67 3.12 3.15
N LEU A 358 11.00 3.33 1.88
CA LEU A 358 10.95 4.64 1.23
C LEU A 358 9.53 5.21 1.18
N GLN A 359 8.52 4.37 0.95
CA GLN A 359 7.12 4.79 0.91
C GLN A 359 6.62 5.23 2.29
N ARG A 360 7.06 4.57 3.36
CA ARG A 360 6.84 5.04 4.74
C ARG A 360 7.57 6.35 5.04
N GLU A 361 8.78 6.53 4.51
CA GLU A 361 9.53 7.78 4.66
C GLU A 361 8.85 8.95 3.95
N ILE A 362 8.42 8.76 2.70
CA ILE A 362 7.65 9.75 1.92
C ILE A 362 6.34 10.09 2.62
N ALA A 363 5.59 9.09 3.09
CA ALA A 363 4.36 9.33 3.85
C ALA A 363 4.62 10.14 5.13
N SER A 364 5.75 9.89 5.81
CA SER A 364 6.15 10.65 6.99
C SER A 364 6.51 12.10 6.67
N LEU A 365 7.17 12.36 5.53
CA LEU A 365 7.53 13.71 5.10
C LEU A 365 6.31 14.50 4.61
N GLN A 366 5.36 13.84 3.94
CA GLN A 366 4.10 14.46 3.50
C GLN A 366 3.21 14.89 4.67
N GLN A 367 3.20 14.16 5.78
CA GLN A 367 2.50 14.57 7.00
C GLN A 367 3.14 15.78 7.69
N THR A 368 4.44 16.01 7.49
CA THR A 368 5.14 17.19 8.05
C THR A 368 5.04 18.45 7.19
N ALA A 369 4.51 18.35 5.96
CA ALA A 369 4.52 19.43 4.98
C ALA A 369 3.18 20.16 4.81
N THR A 370 2.14 19.88 5.61
CA THR A 370 0.90 20.67 5.56
C THR A 370 1.12 22.05 6.19
N PRO A 371 0.96 23.16 5.43
CA PRO A 371 1.13 24.50 5.97
C PRO A 371 -0.11 24.90 6.77
N THR A 372 0.05 25.00 8.10
CA THR A 372 -0.97 25.56 8.98
C THR A 372 -0.88 27.08 8.94
N ASP A 373 -1.96 27.72 8.46
CA ASP A 373 -2.23 29.15 8.52
C ASP A 373 -1.96 29.73 9.92
N ALA A 374 -1.18 30.81 9.97
CA ALA A 374 -0.93 31.58 11.18
C ALA A 374 -1.86 32.82 11.25
N PRO A 375 -2.45 33.14 12.41
CA PRO A 375 -3.07 34.46 12.64
C PRO A 375 -2.03 35.47 13.17
N PRO A 376 -2.32 36.79 13.09
CA PRO A 376 -1.37 37.84 13.42
C PRO A 376 -1.53 38.31 14.88
N THR A 377 -0.42 38.62 15.55
CA THR A 377 -0.46 39.54 16.70
C THR A 377 0.82 40.36 16.86
N SER A 378 0.55 41.64 17.10
CA SER A 378 1.42 42.81 17.17
C SER A 378 2.41 42.87 18.34
N ALA A 379 3.53 43.55 18.06
CA ALA A 379 4.18 44.63 18.83
C ALA A 379 4.28 44.56 20.38
N ASN A 380 5.51 44.55 20.92
CA ASN A 380 6.13 45.71 21.62
C ASN A 380 7.53 45.40 22.20
N HIS A 381 8.43 46.39 22.04
CA HIS A 381 9.77 46.73 22.59
C HIS A 381 10.10 46.35 24.08
N PRO A 382 11.30 46.71 24.64
CA PRO A 382 12.72 46.52 24.22
C PRO A 382 13.71 46.20 25.41
N ALA A 383 15.02 46.21 25.12
CA ALA A 383 16.16 46.66 25.96
C ALA A 383 17.08 45.66 26.75
N LEU A 384 18.35 45.67 26.31
CA LEU A 384 19.64 45.87 27.04
C LEU A 384 20.15 44.95 28.17
N ALA A 385 21.47 44.72 28.08
CA ALA A 385 22.50 44.56 29.10
C ALA A 385 22.98 43.12 29.48
N ASP A 386 24.16 42.80 28.95
CA ASP A 386 25.44 42.65 29.68
C ASP A 386 25.50 41.77 30.94
N SER A 387 26.35 40.73 30.92
CA SER A 387 27.17 40.27 32.06
C SER A 387 28.18 39.19 31.63
N SER A 388 29.43 39.42 32.01
CA SER A 388 30.61 38.56 31.86
C SER A 388 30.79 37.54 33.00
N ALA A 389 31.73 36.59 32.78
CA ALA A 389 32.52 35.78 33.75
C ALA A 389 31.80 34.55 34.36
N THR A 390 32.39 33.37 34.65
CA THR A 390 33.79 32.95 34.89
C THR A 390 33.90 31.39 34.96
N ILE A 391 34.96 30.82 34.37
CA ILE A 391 35.94 29.79 34.84
C ILE A 391 35.50 28.61 35.76
N ALA A 392 35.88 27.36 35.37
CA ALA A 392 36.57 26.27 36.13
C ALA A 392 36.08 24.86 35.72
N ASP A 393 36.87 24.02 35.03
CA ASP A 393 37.94 23.12 35.53
C ASP A 393 37.43 21.68 35.81
N LYS A 394 37.92 20.70 35.02
CA LYS A 394 38.56 19.47 35.54
C LYS A 394 39.08 18.55 34.42
N SER A 395 40.33 18.14 34.64
CA SER A 395 41.19 17.29 33.85
C SER A 395 40.84 15.80 33.92
N SER A 396 41.06 15.09 32.82
CA SER A 396 41.36 13.65 32.84
C SER A 396 42.46 13.36 31.81
N TYR A 397 43.67 13.11 32.30
CA TYR A 397 44.80 12.61 31.53
C TYR A 397 44.55 11.17 31.05
N GLN A 398 44.66 10.92 29.75
CA GLN A 398 44.92 9.61 29.13
C GLN A 398 46.13 9.77 28.21
N PRO A 399 47.00 8.76 28.10
CA PRO A 399 48.29 8.89 27.41
C PRO A 399 48.10 9.08 25.90
N PRO A 400 49.02 9.80 25.22
CA PRO A 400 48.91 10.05 23.79
C PRO A 400 49.04 8.74 23.02
N LEU A 401 47.96 8.31 22.38
CA LEU A 401 47.99 7.31 21.33
C LEU A 401 48.91 7.82 20.22
N ASP A 402 49.87 6.98 19.85
CA ASP A 402 50.88 7.27 18.84
C ASP A 402 50.24 7.45 17.45
N VAL A 403 49.92 8.71 17.12
CA VAL A 403 49.31 9.18 15.87
C VAL A 403 50.17 8.81 14.65
N TYR A 404 51.49 8.66 14.84
CA TYR A 404 52.41 8.34 13.74
C TYR A 404 52.25 6.89 13.25
N SER A 405 51.80 5.95 14.09
CA SER A 405 51.50 4.58 13.67
C SER A 405 50.26 4.49 12.78
N SER A 406 49.27 5.35 13.04
CA SER A 406 48.03 5.42 12.24
C SER A 406 48.22 6.15 10.90
N MET A 407 49.07 7.19 10.87
CA MET A 407 49.38 7.92 9.62
C MET A 407 50.20 7.10 8.61
N VAL A 408 51.05 6.17 9.07
CA VAL A 408 51.84 5.31 8.17
C VAL A 408 50.94 4.39 7.32
N HIS A 409 49.79 3.96 7.84
CA HIS A 409 48.85 3.11 7.11
C HIS A 409 48.03 3.89 6.05
N LEU A 410 47.87 5.20 6.22
CA LEU A 410 47.13 6.08 5.30
C LEU A 410 47.97 6.63 4.15
N LEU A 411 49.29 6.69 4.30
CA LEU A 411 50.20 7.21 3.28
C LEU A 411 50.80 6.13 2.36
N THR A 412 50.73 4.87 2.77
CA THR A 412 51.25 3.72 2.01
C THR A 412 50.60 3.52 0.61
N PRO A 413 49.31 3.82 0.37
CA PRO A 413 48.72 3.68 -0.96
C PRO A 413 49.00 4.84 -1.93
N LEU A 414 49.44 6.00 -1.44
CA LEU A 414 49.47 7.25 -2.22
C LEU A 414 50.78 7.47 -2.99
N VAL A 415 51.84 6.72 -2.70
CA VAL A 415 53.19 7.00 -3.23
C VAL A 415 53.64 6.03 -4.33
N SER A 416 52.88 4.94 -4.59
CA SER A 416 53.43 3.81 -5.36
C SER A 416 52.64 3.35 -6.60
N LYS A 417 51.64 4.10 -7.12
CA LYS A 417 50.86 3.66 -8.30
C LYS A 417 51.01 4.55 -9.54
N PRO A 418 51.31 3.97 -10.72
CA PRO A 418 51.56 4.71 -11.96
C PRO A 418 50.30 5.42 -12.50
N PRO A 419 50.45 6.47 -13.32
CA PRO A 419 49.39 7.40 -13.71
C PRO A 419 48.24 6.80 -14.53
N GLU A 420 48.42 5.64 -15.17
CA GLU A 420 47.37 4.99 -15.99
C GLU A 420 46.23 4.40 -15.12
N ASP A 421 46.54 3.85 -13.95
CA ASP A 421 45.55 3.30 -13.02
C ASP A 421 44.62 4.40 -12.44
N ARG A 422 45.12 5.64 -12.35
CA ARG A 422 44.36 6.78 -11.82
C ARG A 422 43.30 7.27 -12.81
N SER A 423 43.61 7.25 -14.10
CA SER A 423 42.65 7.61 -15.15
C SER A 423 41.48 6.61 -15.18
N VAL A 424 41.78 5.32 -15.15
CA VAL A 424 40.76 4.26 -15.12
C VAL A 424 39.92 4.31 -13.84
N HIS A 425 40.52 4.67 -12.70
CA HIS A 425 39.76 4.85 -11.46
C HIS A 425 38.84 6.08 -11.51
N LEU A 426 39.30 7.20 -12.07
CA LEU A 426 38.47 8.39 -12.28
C LEU A 426 37.32 8.12 -13.27
N GLU A 427 37.58 7.41 -14.37
CA GLU A 427 36.53 7.02 -15.33
C GLU A 427 35.47 6.14 -14.67
N LYS A 428 35.87 5.17 -13.84
CA LYS A 428 34.93 4.36 -13.05
C LYS A 428 34.13 5.21 -12.06
N GLN A 429 34.73 6.22 -11.43
CA GLN A 429 34.00 7.14 -10.55
C GLN A 429 33.03 8.02 -11.32
N VAL A 430 33.41 8.55 -12.48
CA VAL A 430 32.54 9.37 -13.33
C VAL A 430 31.35 8.55 -13.83
N LEU A 431 31.60 7.30 -14.24
CA LEU A 431 30.53 6.39 -14.66
C LEU A 431 29.58 6.08 -13.51
N LYS A 432 30.10 5.79 -12.31
CA LYS A 432 29.29 5.61 -11.11
C LYS A 432 28.45 6.85 -10.76
N LEU A 433 29.04 8.05 -10.85
CA LEU A 433 28.32 9.30 -10.59
C LEU A 433 27.23 9.56 -11.63
N LYS A 434 27.45 9.15 -12.89
CA LYS A 434 26.45 9.23 -13.95
C LYS A 434 25.28 8.29 -13.69
N ASP A 435 25.54 7.07 -13.24
CA ASP A 435 24.49 6.11 -12.88
C ASP A 435 23.66 6.63 -11.69
N LEU A 436 24.33 7.14 -10.64
CA LEU A 436 23.67 7.78 -9.49
C LEU A 436 22.83 9.01 -9.90
N LEU A 437 23.31 9.80 -10.86
CA LEU A 437 22.56 10.95 -11.40
C LEU A 437 21.31 10.45 -12.11
N GLN A 438 21.44 9.45 -12.99
CA GLN A 438 20.31 8.88 -13.72
C GLN A 438 19.27 8.29 -12.76
N ASP A 439 19.69 7.52 -11.76
CA ASP A 439 18.80 6.96 -10.73
C ASP A 439 18.05 8.09 -9.98
N SER A 440 18.73 9.20 -9.69
CA SER A 440 18.10 10.36 -9.05
C SER A 440 17.09 11.07 -9.96
N GLU A 441 17.36 11.14 -11.27
CA GLU A 441 16.44 11.71 -12.26
C GLU A 441 15.18 10.85 -12.43
N GLU A 442 15.34 9.53 -12.47
CA GLU A 442 14.23 8.58 -12.52
C GLU A 442 13.37 8.65 -11.25
N GLN A 443 14.00 8.74 -10.07
CA GLN A 443 13.28 8.96 -8.81
C GLN A 443 12.49 10.28 -8.81
N LEU A 444 13.08 11.36 -9.32
CA LEU A 444 12.38 12.65 -9.47
C LEU A 444 11.19 12.55 -10.42
N ALA A 445 11.29 11.77 -11.51
CA ALA A 445 10.18 11.55 -12.42
C ALA A 445 9.01 10.82 -11.75
N VAL A 446 9.30 9.76 -10.98
CA VAL A 446 8.29 9.02 -10.20
C VAL A 446 7.64 9.91 -9.15
N LEU A 447 8.42 10.70 -8.41
CA LEU A 447 7.89 11.63 -7.39
C LEU A 447 6.97 12.69 -8.02
N ARG A 448 7.31 13.22 -9.20
CA ARG A 448 6.41 14.15 -9.92
C ARG A 448 5.11 13.49 -10.35
N GLN A 449 5.15 12.23 -10.78
CA GLN A 449 3.93 11.49 -11.13
C GLN A 449 3.06 11.25 -9.90
N GLN A 450 3.66 10.89 -8.75
CA GLN A 450 2.95 10.73 -7.48
C GLN A 450 2.33 12.06 -7.01
N GLU A 451 3.07 13.17 -7.12
CA GLU A 451 2.56 14.50 -6.80
C GLU A 451 1.35 14.87 -7.66
N GLN A 452 1.37 14.53 -8.95
CA GLN A 452 0.25 14.75 -9.86
C GLN A 452 -0.99 13.94 -9.45
N VAL A 453 -0.81 12.67 -9.09
CA VAL A 453 -1.91 11.80 -8.62
C VAL A 453 -2.47 12.30 -7.29
N LEU A 454 -1.61 12.65 -6.33
CA LEU A 454 -2.04 13.19 -5.03
C LEU A 454 -2.79 14.51 -5.18
N LYS A 455 -2.31 15.43 -6.04
CA LYS A 455 -3.02 16.68 -6.35
C LYS A 455 -4.40 16.42 -6.97
N ALA A 456 -4.54 15.38 -7.79
CA ALA A 456 -5.82 14.99 -8.35
C ALA A 456 -6.78 14.44 -7.27
N GLU A 457 -6.29 13.59 -6.37
CA GLU A 457 -7.11 13.03 -5.29
C GLU A 457 -7.50 14.09 -4.25
N ILE A 458 -6.60 15.01 -3.88
CA ILE A 458 -6.93 16.14 -2.99
C ILE A 458 -8.04 16.99 -3.62
N ARG A 459 -7.95 17.32 -4.91
CA ARG A 459 -9.02 18.06 -5.60
C ARG A 459 -10.36 17.33 -5.58
N LYS A 460 -10.33 15.99 -5.70
CA LYS A 460 -11.52 15.15 -5.64
C LYS A 460 -12.11 15.10 -4.22
N LEU A 461 -11.29 14.93 -3.19
CA LEU A 461 -11.70 14.95 -1.78
C LEU A 461 -12.27 16.32 -1.40
N ASP A 462 -11.61 17.42 -1.78
CA ASP A 462 -12.13 18.78 -1.59
C ASP A 462 -13.50 18.96 -2.28
N GLY A 463 -13.68 18.38 -3.46
CA GLY A 463 -14.96 18.38 -4.16
C GLY A 463 -16.04 17.57 -3.44
N VAL A 464 -15.71 16.45 -2.79
CA VAL A 464 -16.64 15.66 -1.97
C VAL A 464 -17.00 16.40 -0.69
N ASP A 465 -16.02 16.95 0.02
CA ASP A 465 -16.24 17.63 1.30
C ASP A 465 -17.04 18.93 1.12
N LYS A 466 -16.74 19.71 0.06
CA LYS A 466 -17.55 20.88 -0.30
C LYS A 466 -18.99 20.51 -0.68
N ARG A 467 -19.22 19.34 -1.31
CA ARG A 467 -20.59 18.84 -1.57
C ARG A 467 -21.30 18.43 -0.29
N HIS A 468 -20.59 17.81 0.65
CA HIS A 468 -21.17 17.38 1.93
C HIS A 468 -21.54 18.56 2.83
N ASN A 469 -20.69 19.59 2.85
CA ASN A 469 -20.90 20.81 3.64
C ASN A 469 -21.86 21.83 2.97
N MET A 470 -22.30 21.57 1.74
CA MET A 470 -23.27 22.43 1.07
C MET A 470 -24.68 22.10 1.57
N SER A 471 -25.42 23.11 2.02
CA SER A 471 -26.79 22.93 2.49
C SER A 471 -27.63 22.20 1.44
N ASN A 472 -28.17 21.03 1.82
CA ASN A 472 -29.02 20.22 0.96
C ASN A 472 -30.22 21.01 0.38
N GLU A 473 -30.69 22.04 1.09
CA GLU A 473 -31.76 22.92 0.62
C GLU A 473 -31.30 23.85 -0.51
N TYR A 474 -30.08 24.39 -0.42
CA TYR A 474 -29.50 25.20 -1.49
C TYR A 474 -29.32 24.37 -2.77
N LEU A 475 -28.80 23.15 -2.65
CA LEU A 475 -28.64 22.24 -3.78
C LEU A 475 -30.00 21.92 -4.44
N LYS A 476 -31.01 21.60 -3.62
CA LYS A 476 -32.38 21.38 -4.10
C LYS A 476 -32.92 22.58 -4.86
N ASN A 477 -32.73 23.79 -4.34
CA ASN A 477 -33.21 25.02 -4.98
C ASN A 477 -32.49 25.29 -6.32
N VAL A 478 -31.18 25.04 -6.40
CA VAL A 478 -30.41 25.18 -7.64
C VAL A 478 -30.84 24.14 -8.68
N MET A 479 -31.01 22.88 -8.28
CA MET A 479 -31.50 21.82 -9.18
C MET A 479 -32.92 22.10 -9.65
N LEU A 480 -33.80 22.55 -8.76
CA LEU A 480 -35.18 22.88 -9.11
C LEU A 480 -35.22 24.04 -10.11
N LYS A 481 -34.45 25.12 -9.87
CA LYS A 481 -34.31 26.24 -10.83
C LYS A 481 -33.72 25.79 -12.16
N PHE A 482 -32.76 24.88 -12.17
CA PHE A 482 -32.19 24.33 -13.42
C PHE A 482 -33.22 23.53 -14.21
N LEU A 483 -34.04 22.72 -13.54
CA LEU A 483 -35.06 21.90 -14.18
C LEU A 483 -36.24 22.72 -14.72
N THR A 484 -36.62 23.80 -14.04
CA THR A 484 -37.76 24.65 -14.41
C THR A 484 -37.39 25.82 -15.34
N ALA A 485 -36.12 26.17 -15.46
CA ALA A 485 -35.68 27.23 -16.36
C ALA A 485 -35.76 26.83 -17.83
N GLU A 486 -36.26 27.74 -18.67
CA GLU A 486 -36.31 27.58 -20.13
C GLU A 486 -34.90 27.66 -20.75
N ASN A 487 -33.98 28.43 -20.15
CA ASN A 487 -32.60 28.58 -20.62
C ASN A 487 -31.60 27.81 -19.74
N LYS A 488 -31.56 26.49 -19.93
CA LYS A 488 -30.68 25.57 -19.18
C LYS A 488 -29.19 25.82 -19.45
N GLN A 489 -28.83 26.32 -20.63
CA GLN A 489 -27.44 26.61 -20.99
C GLN A 489 -26.83 27.73 -20.14
N ALA A 490 -27.63 28.74 -19.75
CA ALA A 490 -27.15 29.83 -18.89
C ALA A 490 -26.87 29.38 -17.44
N LEU A 491 -27.58 28.35 -16.94
CA LEU A 491 -27.43 27.83 -15.58
C LEU A 491 -26.40 26.71 -15.47
N LEU A 492 -25.93 26.17 -16.60
CA LEU A 492 -24.95 25.09 -16.67
C LEU A 492 -23.62 25.38 -15.92
N PRO A 493 -23.01 26.58 -16.03
CA PRO A 493 -21.80 26.91 -15.28
C PRO A 493 -22.04 26.97 -13.76
N VAL A 494 -23.24 27.40 -13.35
CA VAL A 494 -23.63 27.44 -11.93
C VAL A 494 -23.81 26.03 -11.40
N LEU A 495 -24.50 25.16 -12.16
CA LEU A 495 -24.69 23.76 -11.79
C LEU A 495 -23.35 23.01 -11.73
N ALA A 496 -22.46 23.21 -12.70
CA ALA A 496 -21.12 22.62 -12.70
C ALA A 496 -20.29 23.03 -11.49
N LYS A 497 -20.38 24.30 -11.08
CA LYS A 497 -19.68 24.81 -9.89
C LYS A 497 -20.26 24.30 -8.58
N VAL A 498 -21.59 24.15 -8.51
CA VAL A 498 -22.32 23.67 -7.31
C VAL A 498 -22.14 22.16 -7.13
N LEU A 499 -22.15 21.38 -8.21
CA LEU A 499 -21.95 19.92 -8.17
C LEU A 499 -20.49 19.50 -8.30
N PHE A 500 -19.56 20.45 -8.46
CA PHE A 500 -18.13 20.21 -8.69
C PHE A 500 -17.87 19.22 -9.82
N LEU A 501 -18.56 19.42 -10.95
CA LEU A 501 -18.42 18.58 -12.12
C LEU A 501 -17.08 18.83 -12.80
N ASP A 502 -16.48 17.78 -13.34
CA ASP A 502 -15.24 17.91 -14.10
C ASP A 502 -15.49 18.54 -15.49
N ALA A 503 -14.40 18.89 -16.19
CA ALA A 503 -14.49 19.52 -17.51
C ALA A 503 -15.07 18.59 -18.59
N GLN A 504 -15.05 17.27 -18.39
CA GLN A 504 -15.62 16.28 -19.32
C GLN A 504 -17.12 16.11 -19.08
N GLU A 505 -17.54 15.95 -17.83
CA GLU A 505 -18.92 15.89 -17.35
C GLU A 505 -19.69 17.16 -17.73
N THR A 506 -19.07 18.32 -17.56
CA THR A 506 -19.66 19.61 -17.97
C THR A 506 -19.88 19.66 -19.49
N LYS A 507 -18.95 19.14 -20.29
CA LYS A 507 -19.10 19.03 -21.76
C LYS A 507 -20.16 18.01 -22.15
N GLN A 508 -20.30 16.91 -21.43
CA GLN A 508 -21.35 15.91 -21.68
C GLN A 508 -22.74 16.48 -21.41
N LEU A 509 -22.91 17.18 -20.29
CA LEU A 509 -24.16 17.90 -20.00
C LEU A 509 -24.43 19.00 -21.02
N GLN A 510 -23.42 19.76 -21.41
CA GLN A 510 -23.58 20.77 -22.46
C GLN A 510 -24.06 20.15 -23.78
N LYS A 511 -23.53 18.99 -24.18
CA LYS A 511 -23.99 18.25 -25.37
C LYS A 511 -25.41 17.69 -25.24
N ALA A 512 -25.89 17.41 -24.04
CA ALA A 512 -27.23 16.88 -23.82
C ALA A 512 -28.34 17.96 -23.86
N PHE A 513 -27.96 19.23 -23.76
CA PHE A 513 -28.87 20.38 -23.75
C PHE A 513 -28.61 21.38 -24.91
N VAL A 514 -27.74 21.00 -25.85
CA VAL A 514 -27.67 21.54 -27.22
C VAL A 514 -28.49 20.61 -28.10
#